data_AF-A0A532V9Q8-F1
#
_entry.id   AF-A0A532V9Q8-F1
#
_cell.length_a   1.000
_cell.length_b   1.000
_cell.length_c   1.000
_cell.angle_alpha   90.00
_cell.angle_beta   90.00
_cell.angle_gamma   90.00
#
_symmetry.space_group_name_H-M   'P 1'
#
loop_
_entity.id
_entity.type
_entity.pdbx_description
1 polymer ?
#
loop_
_entity_poly.entity_id
_entity_poly.type
_entity_poly.pdbx_seq_one_letter_code
_entity_poly.pdbx_strand_id
1 'polypeptide(L)'
;MRRLFILMALAVVVVTAQTSDGAADSEKELERMRTTMEEARVAMEEARPALEEARAALEEKRAEFEKARAAMAPTSERALEMIRTMRIMRMREGLNLSDEQVAALLPKLSQRDSLVLSHRKAQAADFKLLKEELAKRNPSESKLSQIMDRLKKREAEHHKQMRELRDEMLSVLSVEQQARFVIFEVEFERGIRRFIDEIREDHGRGGRSR
;
A
#
# COMPACT_ATOMS: atom_id res chain seq x y z
N MET A 1 18.59 7.05 -24.71
CA MET A 1 20.02 6.95 -25.08
C MET A 1 20.27 6.17 -26.36
N ARG A 2 19.63 5.02 -26.64
CA ARG A 2 19.84 4.24 -27.89
C ARG A 2 19.48 4.95 -29.20
N ARG A 3 18.46 5.83 -29.21
CA ARG A 3 18.10 6.65 -30.39
C ARG A 3 19.12 7.75 -30.72
N LEU A 4 19.89 8.20 -29.73
CA LEU A 4 20.92 9.23 -29.92
C LEU A 4 22.18 8.66 -30.59
N PHE A 5 22.49 7.38 -30.32
CA PHE A 5 23.63 6.67 -30.91
C PHE A 5 23.46 6.42 -32.42
N ILE A 6 22.23 6.11 -32.87
CA ILE A 6 21.93 5.87 -34.28
C ILE A 6 22.01 7.17 -35.10
N LEU A 7 21.53 8.28 -34.52
CA LEU A 7 21.61 9.61 -35.17
C LEU A 7 23.04 10.14 -35.24
N MET A 8 23.88 9.89 -34.22
CA MET A 8 25.30 10.23 -34.25
C MET A 8 26.08 9.42 -35.27
N ALA A 9 25.80 8.12 -35.43
CA ALA A 9 26.42 7.28 -36.46
C ALA A 9 26.08 7.76 -37.88
N LEU A 10 24.84 8.22 -38.11
CA LEU A 10 24.42 8.81 -39.38
C LEU A 10 25.11 10.16 -39.66
N ALA A 11 25.32 10.99 -38.62
CA ALA A 11 25.96 12.30 -38.78
C ALA A 11 27.46 12.21 -39.10
N VAL A 12 28.18 11.22 -38.53
CA VAL A 12 29.61 11.02 -38.80
C VAL A 12 29.88 10.58 -40.24
N VAL A 13 28.99 9.77 -40.82
CA VAL A 13 29.13 9.25 -42.20
C VAL A 13 28.84 10.32 -43.26
N VAL A 14 27.91 11.24 -42.99
CA VAL A 14 27.60 12.34 -43.92
C VAL A 14 28.76 13.34 -44.03
N VAL A 15 29.60 13.46 -43.00
CA VAL A 15 30.71 14.43 -42.96
C VAL A 15 31.98 13.91 -43.67
N THR A 16 32.16 12.60 -43.85
CA THR A 16 33.37 12.03 -44.48
C THR A 16 33.30 11.93 -46.01
N ALA A 17 32.17 12.23 -46.64
CA ALA A 17 31.95 12.02 -48.08
C ALA A 17 32.39 13.18 -49.02
N GLN A 18 33.17 14.16 -48.57
CA GLN A 18 33.50 15.39 -49.34
C GLN A 18 34.92 15.47 -49.97
N THR A 19 35.57 14.35 -50.32
CA THR A 19 36.81 14.37 -51.13
C THR A 19 36.67 13.58 -52.44
N SER A 20 36.91 14.26 -53.56
CA SER A 20 36.47 13.94 -54.93
C SER A 20 37.20 12.81 -55.66
N ASP A 21 37.81 11.86 -54.94
CA ASP A 21 38.29 10.58 -55.51
C ASP A 21 37.60 9.36 -54.84
N GLY A 22 36.70 9.62 -53.88
CA GLY A 22 36.00 8.61 -53.09
C GLY A 22 34.59 8.26 -53.56
N ALA A 23 34.13 8.76 -54.71
CA ALA A 23 32.73 8.55 -55.15
C ALA A 23 32.40 7.06 -55.37
N ALA A 24 33.30 6.30 -56.03
CA ALA A 24 33.12 4.87 -56.25
C ALA A 24 33.29 4.02 -54.97
N ASP A 25 34.15 4.45 -54.05
CA ASP A 25 34.34 3.78 -52.74
C ASP A 25 33.19 4.09 -51.78
N SER A 26 32.64 5.30 -51.82
CA SER A 26 31.47 5.71 -51.03
C SER A 26 30.19 4.99 -51.46
N GLU A 27 30.06 4.66 -52.76
CA GLU A 27 28.93 3.89 -53.28
C GLU A 27 29.00 2.42 -52.84
N LYS A 28 30.20 1.82 -52.85
CA LYS A 28 30.44 0.49 -52.27
C LYS A 28 30.24 0.44 -50.76
N GLU A 29 30.63 1.49 -50.03
CA GLU A 29 30.35 1.59 -48.59
C GLU A 29 28.86 1.73 -48.31
N LEU A 30 28.12 2.53 -49.10
CA LEU A 30 26.67 2.65 -48.98
C LEU A 30 25.96 1.33 -49.28
N GLU A 31 26.42 0.56 -50.26
CA GLU A 31 25.87 -0.75 -50.58
C GLU A 31 26.13 -1.76 -49.46
N ARG A 32 27.33 -1.77 -48.87
CA ARG A 32 27.66 -2.56 -47.66
C ARG A 32 26.86 -2.13 -46.43
N MET A 33 26.63 -0.84 -46.26
CA MET A 33 25.77 -0.33 -45.18
C MET A 33 24.31 -0.74 -45.39
N ARG A 34 23.85 -0.79 -46.64
CA ARG A 34 22.49 -1.20 -46.98
C ARG A 34 22.27 -2.69 -46.74
N THR A 35 23.24 -3.53 -47.10
CA THR A 35 23.17 -4.98 -46.82
C THR A 35 23.23 -5.25 -45.32
N THR A 36 24.13 -4.61 -44.58
CA THR A 36 24.23 -4.78 -43.12
C THR A 36 22.99 -4.25 -42.38
N MET A 37 22.38 -3.16 -42.86
CA MET A 37 21.11 -2.65 -42.34
C MET A 37 19.94 -3.61 -42.61
N GLU A 38 19.92 -4.25 -43.78
CA GLU A 38 18.88 -5.23 -44.11
C GLU A 38 19.08 -6.54 -43.33
N GLU A 39 20.31 -7.01 -43.16
CA GLU A 39 20.65 -8.13 -42.27
C GLU A 39 20.25 -7.84 -40.81
N ALA A 40 20.53 -6.63 -40.31
CA ALA A 40 20.11 -6.21 -38.98
C ALA A 40 18.58 -6.11 -38.86
N ARG A 41 17.88 -5.71 -39.92
CA ARG A 41 16.42 -5.66 -39.96
C ARG A 41 15.81 -7.06 -39.90
N VAL A 42 16.32 -8.00 -40.70
CA VAL A 42 15.90 -9.40 -40.68
C VAL A 42 16.17 -10.02 -39.31
N ALA A 43 17.36 -9.82 -38.74
CA ALA A 43 17.69 -10.32 -37.41
C ALA A 43 16.79 -9.73 -36.30
N MET A 44 16.39 -8.46 -36.40
CA MET A 44 15.41 -7.87 -35.47
C MET A 44 13.99 -8.40 -35.67
N GLU A 45 13.61 -8.75 -36.90
CA GLU A 45 12.32 -9.36 -37.22
C GLU A 45 12.25 -10.79 -36.70
N GLU A 46 13.34 -11.56 -36.81
CA GLU A 46 13.48 -12.91 -36.26
C GLU A 46 13.54 -12.92 -34.72
N ALA A 47 14.12 -11.89 -34.09
CA ALA A 47 14.17 -11.77 -32.64
C ALA A 47 12.84 -11.33 -31.99
N ARG A 48 11.90 -10.82 -32.80
CA ARG A 48 10.61 -10.28 -32.37
C ARG A 48 9.71 -11.32 -31.65
N PRO A 49 9.48 -12.53 -32.21
CA PRO A 49 8.68 -13.56 -31.53
C PRO A 49 9.29 -14.00 -30.19
N ALA A 50 10.61 -14.18 -30.11
CA ALA A 50 11.29 -14.52 -28.86
C ALA A 50 11.13 -13.43 -27.79
N LEU A 51 11.08 -12.16 -28.20
CA LEU A 51 10.81 -11.04 -27.29
C LEU A 51 9.36 -11.01 -26.79
N GLU A 52 8.40 -11.37 -27.64
CA GLU A 52 6.99 -11.48 -27.23
C GLU A 52 6.75 -12.66 -26.29
N GLU A 53 7.37 -13.81 -26.56
CA GLU A 53 7.33 -14.98 -25.67
C GLU A 53 7.96 -14.65 -24.31
N ALA A 54 9.12 -13.97 -24.29
CA ALA A 54 9.75 -13.53 -23.06
C ALA A 54 8.87 -12.54 -22.26
N ARG A 55 8.10 -11.67 -22.95
CA ARG A 55 7.15 -10.76 -22.29
C ARG A 55 5.96 -11.51 -21.71
N ALA A 56 5.38 -12.44 -22.45
CA ALA A 56 4.27 -13.27 -21.98
C ALA A 56 4.65 -14.08 -20.74
N ALA A 57 5.83 -14.71 -20.75
CA ALA A 57 6.36 -15.43 -19.59
C ALA A 57 6.58 -14.51 -18.37
N LEU A 58 7.01 -13.26 -18.61
CA LEU A 58 7.19 -12.26 -17.55
C LEU A 58 5.85 -11.78 -16.96
N GLU A 59 4.82 -11.63 -17.80
CA GLU A 59 3.47 -11.28 -17.35
C GLU A 59 2.85 -12.43 -16.53
N GLU A 60 3.03 -13.67 -16.96
CA GLU A 60 2.60 -14.86 -16.21
C GLU A 60 3.28 -14.92 -14.83
N LYS A 61 4.60 -14.75 -14.78
CA LYS A 61 5.36 -14.72 -13.52
C LYS A 61 4.96 -13.55 -12.63
N ARG A 62 4.63 -12.38 -13.20
CA ARG A 62 4.09 -11.25 -12.44
C ARG A 62 2.71 -11.57 -11.85
N ALA A 63 1.84 -12.23 -12.60
CA ALA A 63 0.51 -12.63 -12.12
C ALA A 63 0.61 -13.68 -10.99
N GLU A 64 1.53 -14.66 -11.12
CA GLU A 64 1.83 -15.61 -10.04
C GLU A 64 2.36 -14.90 -8.79
N PHE A 65 3.27 -13.93 -8.96
CA PHE A 65 3.84 -13.17 -7.85
C PHE A 65 2.80 -12.26 -7.18
N GLU A 66 1.93 -11.60 -7.94
CA GLU A 66 0.78 -10.84 -7.42
C GLU A 66 -0.17 -11.74 -6.63
N LYS A 67 -0.47 -12.94 -7.13
CA LYS A 67 -1.33 -13.91 -6.44
C LYS A 67 -0.70 -14.43 -5.15
N ALA A 68 0.60 -14.75 -5.17
CA ALA A 68 1.36 -15.15 -3.98
C ALA A 68 1.44 -14.00 -2.95
N ARG A 69 1.64 -12.76 -3.43
CA ARG A 69 1.64 -11.56 -2.61
C ARG A 69 0.26 -11.29 -1.99
N ALA A 70 -0.83 -11.50 -2.73
CA ALA A 70 -2.18 -11.38 -2.21
C ALA A 70 -2.48 -12.45 -1.14
N ALA A 71 -1.89 -13.64 -1.25
CA ALA A 71 -1.99 -14.70 -0.25
C ALA A 71 -1.12 -14.45 1.00
N MET A 72 0.01 -13.75 0.85
CA MET A 72 0.95 -13.41 1.94
C MET A 72 0.65 -12.06 2.62
N ALA A 73 -0.11 -11.17 1.99
CA ALA A 73 -0.58 -9.96 2.63
C ALA A 73 -1.41 -10.37 3.85
N PRO A 74 -1.08 -9.89 5.07
CA PRO A 74 -1.91 -10.20 6.22
C PRO A 74 -3.31 -9.69 5.90
N THR A 75 -4.28 -10.62 5.81
CA THR A 75 -5.69 -10.22 5.74
C THR A 75 -5.94 -9.32 6.94
N SER A 76 -6.74 -8.27 6.75
CA SER A 76 -7.03 -7.33 7.84
C SER A 76 -7.47 -8.04 9.12
N GLU A 77 -8.10 -9.20 8.99
CA GLU A 77 -8.53 -10.06 10.10
C GLU A 77 -7.37 -10.72 10.85
N ARG A 78 -6.41 -11.35 10.15
CA ARG A 78 -5.24 -11.97 10.79
C ARG A 78 -4.35 -10.94 11.50
N ALA A 79 -4.21 -9.75 10.93
CA ALA A 79 -3.49 -8.66 11.57
C ALA A 79 -4.19 -8.18 12.85
N LEU A 80 -5.53 -8.07 12.83
CA LEU A 80 -6.31 -7.69 14.00
C LEU A 80 -6.23 -8.75 15.11
N GLU A 81 -6.30 -10.03 14.75
CA GLU A 81 -6.15 -11.14 15.70
C GLU A 81 -4.75 -11.13 16.34
N MET A 82 -3.69 -10.93 15.55
CA MET A 82 -2.33 -10.80 16.07
C MET A 82 -2.20 -9.61 17.04
N ILE A 83 -2.72 -8.43 16.66
CA ILE A 83 -2.72 -7.24 17.53
C ILE A 83 -3.48 -7.52 18.83
N ARG A 84 -4.61 -8.22 18.74
CA ARG A 84 -5.43 -8.59 19.90
C ARG A 84 -4.68 -9.52 20.84
N THR A 85 -4.04 -10.57 20.32
CA THR A 85 -3.21 -11.49 21.09
C THR A 85 -2.06 -10.77 21.78
N MET A 86 -1.35 -9.91 21.04
CA MET A 86 -0.27 -9.08 21.61
C MET A 86 -0.78 -8.16 22.73
N ARG A 87 -1.98 -7.57 22.57
CA ARG A 87 -2.60 -6.75 23.62
C ARG A 87 -2.83 -7.56 24.89
N ILE A 88 -3.46 -8.72 24.77
CA ILE A 88 -3.80 -9.57 25.93
C ILE A 88 -2.52 -10.00 26.66
N MET A 89 -1.51 -10.48 25.92
CA MET A 89 -0.23 -10.92 26.51
C MET A 89 0.44 -9.77 27.26
N ARG A 90 0.60 -8.61 26.62
CA ARG A 90 1.24 -7.45 27.26
C ARG A 90 0.43 -6.87 28.41
N MET A 91 -0.90 -6.91 28.35
CA MET A 91 -1.75 -6.53 29.48
C MET A 91 -1.53 -7.46 30.66
N ARG A 92 -1.52 -8.78 30.43
CA ARG A 92 -1.30 -9.77 31.49
C ARG A 92 0.02 -9.54 32.20
N GLU A 93 1.09 -9.36 31.43
CA GLU A 93 2.44 -9.14 31.96
C GLU A 93 2.57 -7.75 32.61
N GLY A 94 2.17 -6.67 31.93
CA GLY A 94 2.38 -5.30 32.41
C GLY A 94 1.55 -4.93 33.64
N LEU A 95 0.35 -5.51 33.75
CA LEU A 95 -0.57 -5.25 34.87
C LEU A 95 -0.53 -6.35 35.93
N ASN A 96 0.26 -7.41 35.73
CA ASN A 96 0.27 -8.60 36.60
C ASN A 96 -1.16 -9.13 36.84
N LEU A 97 -1.91 -9.35 35.76
CA LEU A 97 -3.30 -9.79 35.86
C LEU A 97 -3.40 -11.24 36.33
N SER A 98 -4.34 -11.54 37.23
CA SER A 98 -4.71 -12.92 37.54
C SER A 98 -5.48 -13.56 36.39
N ASP A 99 -5.53 -14.88 36.34
CA ASP A 99 -6.27 -15.61 35.30
C ASP A 99 -7.78 -15.28 35.33
N GLU A 100 -8.33 -15.02 36.52
CA GLU A 100 -9.71 -14.56 36.71
C GLU A 100 -9.93 -13.16 36.11
N GLN A 101 -8.99 -12.23 36.36
CA GLN A 101 -9.05 -10.88 35.79
C GLN A 101 -8.92 -10.92 34.26
N VAL A 102 -8.04 -11.75 33.73
CA VAL A 102 -7.92 -11.96 32.28
C VAL A 102 -9.23 -12.49 31.71
N ALA A 103 -9.82 -13.54 32.32
CA ALA A 103 -11.09 -14.10 31.88
C ALA A 103 -12.23 -13.06 31.88
N ALA A 104 -12.28 -12.19 32.90
CA ALA A 104 -13.27 -11.12 32.98
C ALA A 104 -13.06 -9.98 31.96
N LEU A 105 -11.81 -9.71 31.56
CA LEU A 105 -11.47 -8.65 30.60
C LEU A 105 -11.63 -9.07 29.14
N LEU A 106 -11.48 -10.36 28.82
CA LEU A 106 -11.54 -10.86 27.44
C LEU A 106 -12.85 -10.51 26.70
N PRO A 107 -14.06 -10.67 27.29
CA PRO A 107 -15.30 -10.24 26.66
C PRO A 107 -15.32 -8.73 26.38
N LYS A 108 -14.86 -7.90 27.33
CA LYS A 108 -14.83 -6.43 27.21
C LYS A 108 -13.87 -5.97 26.11
N LEU A 109 -12.70 -6.61 25.99
CA LEU A 109 -11.76 -6.38 24.90
C LEU A 109 -12.37 -6.75 23.54
N SER A 110 -13.11 -7.86 23.46
CA SER A 110 -13.84 -8.25 22.24
C SER A 110 -14.83 -7.15 21.84
N GLN A 111 -15.64 -6.70 22.81
CA GLN A 111 -16.65 -5.68 22.59
C GLN A 111 -16.02 -4.37 22.11
N ARG A 112 -14.87 -3.98 22.68
CA ARG A 112 -14.09 -2.82 22.27
C ARG A 112 -13.69 -2.92 20.80
N ASP A 113 -13.12 -4.05 20.40
CA ASP A 113 -12.64 -4.25 19.04
C ASP A 113 -13.82 -4.22 18.04
N SER A 114 -14.96 -4.86 18.38
CA SER A 114 -16.20 -4.78 17.58
C SER A 114 -16.71 -3.34 17.44
N LEU A 115 -16.66 -2.57 18.52
CA LEU A 115 -17.13 -1.19 18.57
C LEU A 115 -16.24 -0.29 17.71
N VAL A 116 -14.92 -0.41 17.81
CA VAL A 116 -13.96 0.31 16.96
C VAL A 116 -14.18 0.00 15.48
N LEU A 117 -14.35 -1.28 15.13
CA LEU A 117 -14.56 -1.70 13.74
C LEU A 117 -15.89 -1.18 13.17
N SER A 118 -16.98 -1.30 13.93
CA SER A 118 -18.30 -0.82 13.52
C SER A 118 -18.33 0.71 13.37
N HIS A 119 -17.72 1.45 14.31
CA HIS A 119 -17.57 2.90 14.22
C HIS A 119 -16.79 3.28 12.96
N ARG A 120 -15.63 2.66 12.74
CA ARG A 120 -14.79 2.93 11.56
C ARG A 120 -15.53 2.65 10.25
N LYS A 121 -16.26 1.54 10.16
CA LYS A 121 -17.05 1.18 8.97
C LYS A 121 -18.14 2.22 8.70
N ALA A 122 -18.86 2.61 9.74
CA ALA A 122 -19.95 3.57 9.61
C ALA A 122 -19.43 4.98 9.28
N GLN A 123 -18.34 5.40 9.91
CA GLN A 123 -17.67 6.67 9.63
C GLN A 123 -17.13 6.71 8.20
N ALA A 124 -16.57 5.61 7.69
CA ALA A 124 -16.12 5.51 6.29
C ALA A 124 -17.28 5.67 5.30
N ALA A 125 -18.46 5.12 5.59
CA ALA A 125 -19.66 5.31 4.78
C ALA A 125 -20.14 6.77 4.80
N ASP A 126 -20.14 7.41 5.98
CA ASP A 126 -20.50 8.81 6.13
C ASP A 126 -19.53 9.74 5.37
N PHE A 127 -18.22 9.47 5.45
CA PHE A 127 -17.21 10.19 4.68
C PHE A 127 -17.35 9.98 3.17
N LYS A 128 -17.73 8.77 2.73
CA LYS A 128 -17.97 8.51 1.31
C LYS A 128 -19.12 9.40 0.81
N LEU A 129 -20.23 9.44 1.53
CA LEU A 129 -21.38 10.30 1.19
C LEU A 129 -21.01 11.78 1.21
N LEU A 130 -20.20 12.22 2.19
CA LEU A 130 -19.71 13.59 2.26
C LEU A 130 -18.88 13.95 1.02
N LYS A 131 -17.95 13.07 0.62
CA LYS A 131 -17.13 13.25 -0.58
C LYS A 131 -17.99 13.31 -1.85
N GLU A 132 -18.97 12.42 -1.98
CA GLU A 132 -19.89 12.39 -3.12
C GLU A 132 -20.73 13.67 -3.22
N GLU A 133 -21.21 14.21 -2.10
CA GLU A 133 -21.97 15.46 -2.11
C GLU A 133 -21.09 16.66 -2.47
N LEU A 134 -19.89 16.75 -1.91
CA LEU A 134 -18.93 17.82 -2.20
C LEU A 134 -18.37 17.77 -3.62
N ALA A 135 -18.38 16.61 -4.27
CA ALA A 135 -17.94 16.47 -5.66
C ALA A 135 -18.96 17.03 -6.68
N LYS A 136 -20.18 17.37 -6.26
CA LYS A 136 -21.21 17.91 -7.15
C LYS A 136 -20.91 19.36 -7.51
N ARG A 137 -21.34 19.77 -8.70
CA ARG A 137 -21.21 21.16 -9.18
C ARG A 137 -21.90 22.18 -8.25
N ASN A 138 -23.06 21.81 -7.70
CA ASN A 138 -23.77 22.56 -6.66
C ASN A 138 -24.10 21.60 -5.50
N PRO A 139 -23.25 21.51 -4.47
CA PRO A 139 -23.50 20.70 -3.28
C PRO A 139 -24.76 21.18 -2.54
N SER A 140 -25.58 20.23 -2.07
CA SER A 140 -26.77 20.59 -1.29
C SER A 140 -26.41 20.88 0.17
N GLU A 141 -26.57 22.12 0.60
CA GLU A 141 -26.31 22.55 1.99
C GLU A 141 -27.10 21.73 3.01
N SER A 142 -28.39 21.45 2.73
CA SER A 142 -29.22 20.60 3.59
C SER A 142 -28.66 19.19 3.74
N LYS A 143 -28.21 18.56 2.65
CA LYS A 143 -27.59 17.22 2.71
C LYS A 143 -26.27 17.23 3.45
N LEU A 144 -25.44 18.26 3.22
CA LEU A 144 -24.19 18.43 3.95
C LEU A 144 -24.43 18.58 5.46
N SER A 145 -25.40 19.42 5.86
CA SER A 145 -25.79 19.57 7.26
C SER A 145 -26.21 18.24 7.86
N GLN A 146 -27.08 17.48 7.18
CA GLN A 146 -27.52 16.16 7.66
C GLN A 146 -26.37 15.17 7.84
N ILE A 147 -25.42 15.13 6.89
CA ILE A 147 -24.23 14.25 7.00
C ILE A 147 -23.36 14.70 8.19
N MET A 148 -23.16 16.00 8.37
CA MET A 148 -22.38 16.55 9.48
C MET A 148 -23.02 16.28 10.83
N ASP A 149 -24.33 16.43 10.96
CA ASP A 149 -25.07 16.14 12.20
C ASP A 149 -25.00 14.65 12.54
N ARG A 150 -25.09 13.78 11.53
CA ARG A 150 -24.92 12.33 11.71
C ARG A 150 -23.50 11.96 12.16
N LEU A 151 -22.47 12.58 11.57
CA LEU A 151 -21.07 12.39 11.97
C LEU A 151 -20.85 12.81 13.44
N LYS A 152 -21.29 14.02 13.81
CA LYS A 152 -21.17 14.53 15.19
C LYS A 152 -21.88 13.64 16.20
N LYS A 153 -23.11 13.23 15.89
CA LYS A 153 -23.89 12.34 16.76
C LYS A 153 -23.19 11.00 16.95
N ARG A 154 -22.71 10.39 15.87
CA ARG A 154 -22.00 9.10 15.92
C ARG A 154 -20.68 9.19 16.69
N GLU A 155 -19.94 10.28 16.55
CA GLU A 155 -18.71 10.53 17.32
C GLU A 155 -19.01 10.64 18.82
N ALA A 156 -20.03 11.40 19.19
CA ALA A 156 -20.46 11.52 20.59
C ALA A 156 -20.91 10.18 21.18
N GLU A 157 -21.70 9.39 20.44
CA GLU A 157 -22.13 8.05 20.83
C GLU A 157 -20.93 7.10 20.98
N HIS A 158 -20.01 7.09 20.02
CA HIS A 158 -18.80 6.29 20.09
C HIS A 158 -17.96 6.60 21.32
N HIS A 159 -17.72 7.89 21.58
CA HIS A 159 -16.99 8.31 22.78
C HIS A 159 -17.71 7.93 24.06
N LYS A 160 -19.04 8.03 24.10
CA LYS A 160 -19.83 7.59 25.26
C LYS A 160 -19.65 6.09 25.51
N GLN A 161 -19.86 5.26 24.50
CA GLN A 161 -19.75 3.81 24.65
C GLN A 161 -18.31 3.37 24.97
N MET A 162 -17.30 4.03 24.39
CA MET A 162 -15.90 3.76 24.70
C MET A 162 -15.55 4.14 26.15
N ARG A 163 -16.12 5.23 26.69
CA ARG A 163 -15.95 5.60 28.10
C ARG A 163 -16.61 4.57 29.03
N GLU A 164 -17.87 4.23 28.77
CA GLU A 164 -18.61 3.23 29.57
C GLU A 164 -17.87 1.89 29.60
N LEU A 165 -17.41 1.41 28.43
CA LEU A 165 -16.65 0.17 28.33
C LEU A 165 -15.30 0.25 29.05
N ARG A 166 -14.64 1.41 29.02
CA ARG A 166 -13.38 1.64 29.75
C ARG A 166 -13.61 1.58 31.25
N ASP A 167 -14.63 2.26 31.76
CA ASP A 167 -14.97 2.26 33.19
C ASP A 167 -15.30 0.83 33.67
N GLU A 168 -16.02 0.09 32.84
CA GLU A 168 -16.31 -1.34 32.99
C GLU A 168 -15.07 -2.25 33.00
N MET A 169 -14.01 -1.90 32.28
CA MET A 169 -12.74 -2.64 32.32
C MET A 169 -11.96 -2.27 33.58
N LEU A 170 -11.92 -0.99 33.94
CA LEU A 170 -11.22 -0.49 35.12
C LEU A 170 -11.81 -1.05 36.43
N SER A 171 -13.12 -1.33 36.48
CA SER A 171 -13.77 -1.90 37.66
C SER A 171 -13.28 -3.31 38.03
N VAL A 172 -12.62 -4.02 37.11
CA VAL A 172 -12.03 -5.35 37.32
C VAL A 172 -10.61 -5.25 37.89
N LEU A 173 -10.00 -4.06 37.82
CA LEU A 173 -8.61 -3.81 38.15
C LEU A 173 -8.47 -3.11 39.50
N SER A 174 -7.39 -3.41 40.23
CA SER A 174 -6.99 -2.63 41.40
C SER A 174 -6.57 -1.21 41.00
N VAL A 175 -6.55 -0.25 41.92
CA VAL A 175 -6.15 1.14 41.63
C VAL A 175 -4.75 1.23 41.01
N GLU A 176 -3.81 0.42 41.49
CA GLU A 176 -2.47 0.36 40.89
C GLU A 176 -2.53 -0.17 39.44
N GLN A 177 -3.27 -1.26 39.21
CA GLN A 177 -3.46 -1.83 37.88
C GLN A 177 -4.18 -0.86 36.93
N GLN A 178 -5.14 -0.06 37.43
CA GLN A 178 -5.80 0.98 36.67
C GLN A 178 -4.80 2.05 36.21
N ALA A 179 -3.92 2.53 37.10
CA ALA A 179 -2.89 3.49 36.72
C ALA A 179 -1.95 2.93 35.63
N ARG A 180 -1.51 1.68 35.80
CA ARG A 180 -0.70 0.98 34.79
C ARG A 180 -1.46 0.78 33.48
N PHE A 181 -2.75 0.48 33.53
CA PHE A 181 -3.60 0.32 32.36
C PHE A 181 -3.66 1.61 31.53
N VAL A 182 -3.80 2.77 32.17
CA VAL A 182 -3.82 4.07 31.46
C VAL A 182 -2.51 4.30 30.69
N ILE A 183 -1.37 4.01 31.31
CA ILE A 183 -0.05 4.13 30.66
C ILE A 183 0.04 3.12 29.51
N PHE A 184 -0.34 1.87 29.78
CA PHE A 184 -0.33 0.79 28.81
C PHE A 184 -1.13 1.13 27.55
N GLU A 185 -2.34 1.71 27.65
CA GLU A 185 -3.14 2.03 26.46
C GLU A 185 -2.41 3.01 25.54
N VAL A 186 -1.79 4.06 26.10
CA VAL A 186 -1.05 5.06 25.33
C VAL A 186 0.19 4.43 24.67
N GLU A 187 0.95 3.64 25.40
CA GLU A 187 2.16 2.99 24.90
C GLU A 187 1.86 1.93 23.85
N PHE A 188 0.83 1.12 24.09
CA PHE A 188 0.41 0.06 23.18
C PHE A 188 -0.04 0.63 21.84
N GLU A 189 -0.89 1.66 21.84
CA GLU A 189 -1.34 2.30 20.60
C GLU A 189 -0.20 2.95 19.82
N ARG A 190 0.72 3.63 20.51
CA ARG A 190 1.94 4.16 19.88
C ARG A 190 2.82 3.06 19.31
N GLY A 191 2.95 1.93 20.02
CA GLY A 191 3.68 0.76 19.57
C GLY A 191 3.09 0.15 18.30
N ILE A 192 1.77 -0.07 18.27
CA ILE A 192 1.07 -0.63 17.10
C ILE A 192 1.16 0.30 15.89
N ARG A 193 1.03 1.63 16.07
CA ARG A 193 1.19 2.58 14.95
C ARG A 193 2.57 2.48 14.33
N ARG A 194 3.63 2.53 15.14
CA ARG A 194 5.02 2.36 14.67
C ARG A 194 5.22 1.04 13.93
N PHE A 195 4.73 -0.06 14.51
CA PHE A 195 4.81 -1.38 13.89
C PHE A 195 4.11 -1.46 12.53
N ILE A 196 2.93 -0.85 12.40
CA ILE A 196 2.20 -0.78 11.12
C ILE A 196 2.96 0.07 10.11
N ASP A 197 3.54 1.19 10.53
CA ASP A 197 4.31 2.08 9.66
C ASP A 197 5.59 1.41 9.16
N GLU A 198 6.31 0.69 10.03
CA GLU A 198 7.48 -0.13 9.67
C GLU A 198 7.14 -1.17 8.58
N ILE A 199 6.06 -1.94 8.77
CA ILE A 199 5.59 -2.92 7.77
C ILE A 199 5.28 -2.25 6.43
N ARG A 200 4.68 -1.06 6.45
CA ARG A 200 4.34 -0.32 5.22
C ARG A 200 5.59 0.20 4.51
N GLU A 201 6.59 0.67 5.24
CA GLU A 201 7.85 1.17 4.67
C GLU A 201 8.65 0.04 3.99
N ASP A 202 8.72 -1.13 4.62
CA ASP A 202 9.39 -2.30 4.05
C ASP A 202 8.70 -2.82 2.79
N HIS A 203 7.36 -2.73 2.73
CA HIS A 203 6.59 -3.08 1.52
C HIS A 203 6.63 -2.00 0.41
N GLY A 204 7.01 -0.76 0.74
CA GLY A 204 7.12 0.35 -0.21
C GLY A 204 8.48 0.43 -0.93
N ARG A 205 9.55 -0.10 -0.33
CA ARG A 205 10.91 -0.05 -0.91
C ARG A 205 11.19 -1.07 -2.02
N GLY A 206 10.39 -2.13 -2.15
CA GLY A 206 10.57 -3.15 -3.20
C GLY A 206 10.24 -2.73 -4.63
N GLY A 207 9.63 -1.55 -4.84
CA GLY A 207 9.18 -1.08 -6.16
C GLY A 207 9.99 0.07 -6.78
N ARG A 208 11.04 0.55 -6.11
CA ARG A 208 11.88 1.67 -6.57
C ARG A 208 13.37 1.35 -6.39
N SER A 209 13.84 0.35 -7.12
CA SER A 209 15.28 0.19 -7.35
C SER A 209 15.52 0.26 -8.86
N ARG A 210 16.06 1.43 -9.24
CA ARG A 210 16.99 1.77 -10.34
C ARG A 210 16.94 0.97 -11.63
#